data_AF-A0AAN9YPM6-F1
#
_entry.id   AF-A0AAN9YPM6-F1
#
_cell.length_a   1.000
_cell.length_b   1.000
_cell.length_c   1.000
_cell.angle_alpha   90.00
_cell.angle_beta   90.00
_cell.angle_gamma   90.00
#
_symmetry.space_group_name_H-M   'P 1'
#
loop_
_entity.id
_entity.type
_entity.pdbx_description
1 polymer ?
#
loop_
_entity_poly.entity_id
_entity_poly.type
_entity_poly.pdbx_seq_one_letter_code
_entity_poly.pdbx_strand_id
1 'polypeptide(L)' 'MPPASPPNPELRRKVIALYKEMLHLGKEYPNGGLAYVRPRLHRAFMANAGLRDEEEVAKKIAHAEYVKKGK' A
#
# COMPACT_ATOMS: atom_id res chain seq x y z
N MET A 1 16.49 -22.69 -5.85
CA MET A 1 15.57 -21.53 -5.87
C MET A 1 14.35 -21.93 -5.08
N PRO A 2 14.02 -21.29 -3.95
CA PRO A 2 12.82 -21.65 -3.21
C PRO A 2 11.57 -21.30 -4.05
N PRO A 3 10.53 -22.15 -4.04
CA PRO A 3 9.28 -21.88 -4.74
C PRO A 3 8.59 -20.66 -4.13
N ALA A 4 8.05 -19.79 -4.97
CA ALA A 4 7.29 -18.60 -4.56
C ALA A 4 6.28 -18.97 -3.46
N SER A 5 6.48 -18.39 -2.28
CA SER A 5 5.64 -18.66 -1.12
C SER A 5 4.16 -18.37 -1.41
N PRO A 6 3.23 -19.13 -0.83
CA PRO A 6 1.80 -18.85 -0.97
C PRO A 6 1.47 -17.45 -0.43
N PRO A 7 0.46 -16.77 -0.99
CA PRO A 7 0.10 -15.41 -0.59
C PRO A 7 -0.27 -15.39 0.89
N ASN A 8 0.55 -14.72 1.69
CA ASN A 8 0.40 -14.69 3.13
C ASN A 8 -0.82 -13.84 3.53
N PRO A 9 -1.81 -14.42 4.21
CA PRO A 9 -3.04 -13.73 4.59
C PRO A 9 -2.78 -12.54 5.53
N GLU A 10 -1.68 -12.56 6.29
CA GLU A 10 -1.31 -11.47 7.18
C GLU A 10 -0.82 -10.24 6.41
N LEU A 11 0.01 -10.44 5.39
CA LEU A 11 0.45 -9.36 4.50
C LEU A 11 -0.73 -8.71 3.80
N ARG A 12 -1.68 -9.52 3.32
CA ARG A 12 -2.90 -9.01 2.70
C ARG A 12 -3.71 -8.13 3.65
N ARG A 13 -3.84 -8.52 4.93
CA ARG A 13 -4.49 -7.69 5.96
C ARG A 13 -3.75 -6.38 6.20
N LYS A 14 -2.42 -6.42 6.29
CA LYS A 14 -1.58 -5.21 6.44
C LYS A 14 -1.75 -4.24 5.27
N VAL A 15 -1.72 -4.73 4.03
CA VAL A 15 -1.95 -3.90 2.82
C VAL A 15 -3.31 -3.23 2.86
N ILE A 16 -4.36 -3.95 3.25
CA ILE A 16 -5.73 -3.39 3.35
C ILE A 16 -5.81 -2.33 4.45
N ALA A 17 -5.21 -2.58 5.62
CA ALA A 17 -5.17 -1.62 6.72
C ALA A 17 -4.45 -0.33 6.28
N LEU A 18 -3.28 -0.48 5.67
CA LEU A 18 -2.47 0.64 5.18
C LEU A 18 -3.21 1.45 4.11
N TYR A 19 -3.90 0.79 3.19
CA TYR A 19 -4.72 1.45 2.18
C TYR A 19 -5.81 2.33 2.81
N LYS A 20 -6.51 1.82 3.83
CA LYS A 20 -7.52 2.59 4.57
C LYS A 20 -6.90 3.77 5.32
N GLU A 21 -5.76 3.58 5.95
CA GLU A 21 -5.05 4.63 6.68
C GLU A 21 -4.57 5.76 5.75
N MET A 22 -3.94 5.41 4.63
CA MET A 22 -3.49 6.40 3.64
C MET A 22 -4.67 7.16 3.02
N LEU A 23 -5.81 6.50 2.80
CA LEU A 23 -7.04 7.20 2.41
C LEU A 23 -7.55 8.14 3.50
N HIS A 24 -7.46 7.74 4.77
CA HIS A 24 -7.88 8.59 5.88
C HIS A 24 -7.02 9.86 5.96
N LEU A 25 -5.69 9.71 5.93
CA LEU A 25 -4.75 10.83 5.89
C LEU A 25 -4.94 11.71 4.66
N GLY A 26 -5.30 11.10 3.52
CA GLY A 26 -5.66 11.82 2.31
C GLY A 26 -6.86 12.76 2.51
N LYS A 27 -7.81 12.47 3.42
CA LYS A 27 -8.94 13.37 3.70
C LYS A 27 -8.50 14.68 4.35
N GLU A 28 -7.47 14.63 5.19
CA GLU A 28 -6.94 15.80 5.90
C GLU A 28 -5.92 16.59 5.07
N TYR A 29 -5.58 16.13 3.85
CA TYR A 29 -4.53 16.72 3.04
C TYR A 29 -4.95 18.07 2.41
N PRO A 30 -4.24 19.18 2.70
CA PRO A 30 -4.52 20.47 2.08
C PRO A 30 -4.13 20.44 0.58
N ASN A 31 -4.93 21.06 -0.30
CA ASN A 31 -4.77 21.09 -1.77
C ASN A 31 -5.30 19.88 -2.56
N GLY A 32 -6.52 19.42 -2.26
CA GLY A 32 -7.24 18.43 -3.09
C GLY A 32 -7.56 17.12 -2.38
N GLY A 33 -7.13 16.98 -1.11
CA GLY A 33 -7.60 15.98 -0.17
C GLY A 33 -7.69 14.57 -0.74
N LEU A 34 -8.79 13.89 -0.39
CA LEU A 34 -9.01 12.51 -0.80
C LEU A 34 -9.10 12.36 -2.32
N ALA A 35 -9.63 13.35 -3.03
CA ALA A 35 -9.83 13.29 -4.48
C ALA A 35 -8.50 13.27 -5.25
N TYR A 36 -7.46 13.92 -4.72
CA TYR A 36 -6.11 13.90 -5.28
C TYR A 36 -5.35 12.62 -4.94
N VAL A 37 -5.49 12.16 -3.69
CA VAL A 37 -4.73 11.01 -3.16
C VAL A 37 -5.32 9.68 -3.63
N ARG A 38 -6.66 9.55 -3.71
CA ARG A 38 -7.37 8.33 -4.14
C ARG A 38 -6.85 7.72 -5.44
N PRO A 39 -6.89 8.43 -6.58
CA PRO A 39 -6.53 7.83 -7.86
C PRO A 39 -5.05 7.43 -7.92
N ARG A 40 -4.18 8.17 -7.22
CA ARG A 40 -2.74 7.85 -7.13
C ARG A 40 -2.49 6.62 -6.29
N LEU A 41 -3.10 6.53 -5.12
CA LEU A 41 -3.02 5.35 -4.27
C LEU A 41 -3.59 4.14 -5.00
N HIS A 42 -4.79 4.27 -5.57
CA HIS A 42 -5.43 3.17 -6.28
C HIS A 42 -4.56 2.64 -7.44
N ARG A 43 -3.98 3.54 -8.24
CA ARG A 43 -3.09 3.16 -9.35
C ARG A 43 -1.83 2.45 -8.86
N ALA A 44 -1.21 2.94 -7.78
CA ALA A 44 -0.03 2.30 -7.20
C ALA A 44 -0.34 0.89 -6.66
N PHE A 45 -1.46 0.70 -5.95
CA PHE A 45 -1.84 -0.61 -5.43
C PHE A 45 -2.26 -1.56 -6.55
N MET A 46 -3.01 -1.08 -7.56
CA MET A 46 -3.38 -1.86 -8.75
C MET A 46 -2.16 -2.34 -9.54
N ALA A 47 -1.14 -1.48 -9.73
CA ALA A 47 0.10 -1.85 -10.40
C ALA A 47 0.86 -2.97 -9.67
N ASN A 48 0.64 -3.12 -8.36
CA ASN A 48 1.26 -4.15 -7.53
C ASN A 48 0.30 -5.30 -7.17
N ALA A 49 -0.95 -5.31 -7.66
CA ALA A 49 -1.95 -6.33 -7.31
C ALA A 49 -1.58 -7.73 -7.82
N GLY A 50 -0.72 -7.81 -8.84
CA GLY A 50 -0.17 -9.06 -9.36
C GLY A 50 1.03 -9.60 -8.59
N LEU A 51 1.58 -8.86 -7.61
CA LEU A 51 2.68 -9.35 -6.80
C LEU A 51 2.23 -10.46 -5.86
N ARG A 52 2.90 -11.61 -5.98
CA ARG A 52 2.69 -12.79 -5.14
C ARG A 52 3.87 -13.07 -4.20
N ASP A 53 4.98 -12.40 -4.43
CA ASP A 53 6.21 -12.56 -3.67
C ASP A 53 6.11 -11.83 -2.32
N GLU A 54 6.30 -12.57 -1.23
CA GLU A 54 6.17 -12.02 0.13
C GLU A 54 7.22 -10.94 0.43
N GLU A 55 8.46 -11.11 -0.03
CA GLU A 55 9.52 -10.13 0.23
C GLU A 55 9.21 -8.81 -0.47
N GLU A 56 8.77 -8.88 -1.72
CA GLU A 56 8.42 -7.69 -2.46
C GLU A 56 7.17 -6.99 -1.89
N VAL A 57 6.16 -7.75 -1.45
CA VAL A 57 4.99 -7.18 -0.75
C VAL A 57 5.43 -6.51 0.55
N ALA A 58 6.32 -7.13 1.33
CA ALA A 58 6.85 -6.54 2.57
C ALA A 58 7.62 -5.24 2.30
N LYS A 59 8.47 -5.19 1.26
CA LYS A 59 9.18 -3.97 0.85
C LYS A 59 8.21 -2.85 0.45
N LYS A 60 7.14 -3.18 -0.29
CA LYS A 60 6.13 -2.20 -0.72
C LYS A 60 5.34 -1.65 0.47
N ILE A 61 5.00 -2.49 1.45
CA ILE A 61 4.36 -2.07 2.71
C ILE A 61 5.29 -1.11 3.46
N ALA A 62 6.58 -1.45 3.62
CA ALA A 62 7.55 -0.60 4.28
C ALA A 62 7.74 0.76 3.57
N HIS A 63 7.77 0.75 2.23
CA HIS A 63 7.81 1.96 1.42
C HIS A 63 6.59 2.84 1.65
N ALA A 64 5.39 2.25 1.66
CA ALA A 64 4.16 3.00 1.89
C ALA A 64 4.05 3.55 3.33
N GLU A 65 4.55 2.82 4.33
CA GLU A 65 4.71 3.32 5.71
C GLU A 65 5.70 4.49 5.79
N TYR A 66 6.81 4.44 5.04
CA TYR A 66 7.77 5.56 4.95
C TYR A 66 7.13 6.81 4.32
N VAL A 67 6.44 6.65 3.19
CA VAL A 67 5.71 7.75 2.52
C VAL A 67 4.63 8.34 3.44
N LYS A 68 3.92 7.49 4.19
CA LYS A 68 2.94 7.91 5.19
C LYS A 68 3.57 8.72 6.33
N LYS A 69 4.74 8.28 6.81
CA LYS A 69 5.42 8.91 7.96
C LYS A 69 6.01 10.29 7.63
N GLY A 70 6.24 10.60 6.36
CA GLY A 70 6.48 11.97 5.92
C GLY A 70 7.61 12.69 6.64
N LYS A 71 8.71 11.97 6.94
CA LYS A 71 10.05 12.49 7.22
C LYS A 71 11.11 11.58 6.60
#